data_AF-A0A0K2A1A1-F1
#
_entry.id   AF-A0A0K2A1A1-F1
#
_cell.length_a   1.000
_cell.length_b   1.000
_cell.length_c   1.000
_cell.angle_alpha   90.00
_cell.angle_beta   90.00
_cell.angle_gamma   90.00
#
_symmetry.space_group_name_H-M   'P 1'
#
loop_
_entity.id
_entity.type
_entity.pdbx_description
1 polymer ?
#
loop_
_entity_poly.entity_id
_entity_poly.type
_entity_poly.pdbx_seq_one_letter_code
_entity_poly.pdbx_strand_id
1 'polypeptide(L)'
;VLGGRAMEICYDRTQFDRYVAEAFIVADGQPVLIDRFLEDATEVDVDAISDGTDCVIMGVMEHIEEAGVHSGDSACCIPSFSLTQPVLAEIRDATRKLAARLNVIGLMNIQFAVKVEPGGPQVYILEVNPRASRTVPFVAKATGVPVAGLATKVMAGMTLKELGITTEPIPRHVSIKESVFP
;
A
#
# COMPACT_ATOMS: atom_id res chain seq x y z
N VAL A 1 -7.46 1.41 -7.72
CA VAL A 1 -8.35 2.57 -8.01
C VAL A 1 -7.56 3.84 -7.76
N LEU A 2 -7.40 4.74 -8.75
CA LEU A 2 -6.61 5.97 -8.52
C LEU A 2 -7.49 7.05 -7.86
N GLY A 3 -7.26 7.29 -6.57
CA GLY A 3 -7.79 8.46 -5.87
C GLY A 3 -9.21 8.32 -5.29
N GLY A 4 -9.72 7.09 -5.16
CA GLY A 4 -11.00 6.84 -4.49
C GLY A 4 -12.22 7.57 -5.05
N ARG A 5 -12.14 8.02 -6.32
CA ARG A 5 -13.18 8.86 -6.93
C ARG A 5 -14.49 8.07 -7.00
N ALA A 6 -15.53 8.65 -6.41
CA ALA A 6 -16.86 8.07 -6.29
C ALA A 6 -16.92 6.76 -5.50
N MET A 7 -16.18 6.61 -4.38
CA MET A 7 -16.39 5.54 -3.41
C MET A 7 -17.29 6.03 -2.26
N GLU A 8 -18.20 5.19 -1.77
CA GLU A 8 -19.08 5.50 -0.63
C GLU A 8 -19.16 4.29 0.31
N ILE A 9 -19.09 4.54 1.63
CA ILE A 9 -19.36 3.53 2.65
C ILE A 9 -20.87 3.53 2.90
N CYS A 10 -21.51 2.39 2.61
CA CYS A 10 -22.94 2.21 2.83
C CYS A 10 -23.17 1.41 4.12
N TYR A 11 -23.81 2.02 5.12
CA TYR A 11 -24.12 1.39 6.41
C TYR A 11 -25.45 0.65 6.42
N ASP A 12 -26.33 0.97 5.47
CA ASP A 12 -27.65 0.37 5.37
C ASP A 12 -28.06 0.09 3.92
N ARG A 13 -29.12 -0.70 3.78
CA ARG A 13 -29.62 -1.13 2.48
C ARG A 13 -30.11 0.03 1.60
N THR A 14 -30.66 1.07 2.22
CA THR A 14 -31.20 2.24 1.51
C THR A 14 -30.06 3.05 0.88
N GLN A 15 -28.98 3.26 1.63
CA GLN A 15 -27.76 3.89 1.13
C GLN A 15 -27.15 3.09 -0.01
N PHE A 16 -27.04 1.77 0.16
CA PHE A 16 -26.52 0.86 -0.86
C PHE A 16 -27.34 0.93 -2.17
N ASP A 17 -28.67 0.77 -2.09
CA ASP A 17 -29.53 0.77 -3.29
C ASP A 17 -29.47 2.12 -4.03
N ARG A 18 -29.36 3.24 -3.29
CA ARG A 18 -29.18 4.58 -3.87
C ARG A 18 -27.83 4.70 -4.59
N TYR A 19 -26.74 4.39 -3.90
CA TYR A 19 -25.39 4.53 -4.46
C TYR A 19 -25.19 3.63 -5.67
N VAL A 20 -25.67 2.38 -5.63
CA VAL A 20 -25.55 1.46 -6.76
C VAL A 20 -26.30 1.97 -7.99
N ALA A 21 -27.50 2.55 -7.82
CA ALA A 21 -28.25 3.13 -8.93
C ALA A 21 -27.49 4.30 -9.60
N GLU A 22 -26.81 5.13 -8.82
CA GLU A 22 -25.97 6.23 -9.31
C GLU A 22 -24.67 5.72 -9.93
N ALA A 23 -23.99 4.77 -9.27
CA ALA A 23 -22.71 4.22 -9.68
C ALA A 23 -22.79 3.53 -11.05
N PHE A 24 -23.88 2.80 -11.33
CA PHE A 24 -24.07 2.18 -12.65
C PHE A 24 -24.31 3.17 -13.79
N ILE A 25 -24.79 4.38 -13.50
CA ILE A 25 -24.93 5.44 -14.51
C ILE A 25 -23.56 6.02 -14.87
N VAL A 26 -22.67 6.12 -13.87
CA VAL A 26 -21.33 6.70 -14.02
C VAL A 26 -20.30 5.67 -14.54
N ALA A 27 -20.47 4.40 -14.18
CA ALA A 27 -19.61 3.30 -14.59
C ALA A 27 -20.01 2.81 -16.00
N ASP A 28 -19.50 3.45 -17.05
CA ASP A 28 -19.73 3.09 -18.45
C ASP A 28 -19.21 1.66 -18.77
N GLY A 29 -20.07 0.66 -18.55
CA GLY A 29 -19.78 -0.75 -18.79
C GLY A 29 -18.72 -1.39 -17.87
N GLN A 30 -18.27 -0.69 -16.82
CA GLN A 30 -17.26 -1.19 -15.88
C GLN A 30 -17.91 -1.87 -14.67
N PRO A 31 -17.28 -2.93 -14.10
CA PRO A 31 -17.79 -3.57 -12.90
C PRO A 31 -17.68 -2.64 -11.68
N VAL A 32 -18.71 -2.65 -10.84
CA VAL A 32 -18.70 -2.01 -9.53
C VAL A 32 -18.21 -3.03 -8.50
N LEU A 33 -17.15 -2.69 -7.76
CA LEU A 33 -16.64 -3.51 -6.67
C LEU A 33 -17.43 -3.22 -5.40
N ILE A 34 -17.91 -4.29 -4.76
CA ILE A 34 -18.57 -4.24 -3.45
C ILE A 34 -17.68 -5.02 -2.50
N ASP A 35 -17.21 -4.36 -1.45
CA ASP A 35 -16.34 -4.98 -0.46
C ASP A 35 -16.86 -4.73 0.95
N ARG A 36 -16.44 -5.59 1.88
CA ARG A 36 -16.75 -5.41 3.30
C ARG A 36 -15.85 -4.31 3.84
N PHE A 37 -16.46 -3.25 4.38
CA PHE A 37 -15.70 -2.23 5.09
C PHE A 37 -15.05 -2.80 6.37
N LEU A 38 -13.77 -2.49 6.55
CA LEU A 38 -12.97 -2.93 7.69
C LEU A 38 -12.87 -1.80 8.71
N GLU A 39 -13.92 -1.64 9.53
CA GLU A 39 -13.92 -0.67 10.64
C GLU A 39 -12.74 -0.92 11.60
N ASP A 40 -12.24 0.13 12.28
CA ASP A 40 -11.17 0.05 13.28
C ASP A 40 -9.91 -0.70 12.80
N ALA A 41 -9.58 -0.58 11.51
CA ALA A 41 -8.42 -1.25 10.92
C ALA A 41 -7.30 -0.23 10.65
N THR A 42 -6.06 -0.61 10.97
CA THR A 42 -4.88 0.20 10.64
C THR A 42 -4.54 0.01 9.16
N GLU A 43 -4.48 1.10 8.39
CA GLU A 43 -4.02 1.06 7.00
C GLU A 43 -2.49 1.08 6.91
N VAL A 44 -1.93 0.31 5.98
CA VAL A 44 -0.50 0.18 5.77
C VAL A 44 -0.16 0.26 4.29
N ASP A 45 0.70 1.21 3.94
CA ASP A 45 1.30 1.29 2.60
C ASP A 45 2.66 0.58 2.61
N VAL A 46 2.95 -0.17 1.54
CA VAL A 46 4.25 -0.80 1.33
C VAL A 46 4.73 -0.47 -0.06
N ASP A 47 5.88 0.19 -0.15
CA ASP A 47 6.59 0.37 -1.42
C ASP A 47 7.71 -0.67 -1.54
N ALA A 48 7.79 -1.35 -2.67
CA ALA A 48 8.77 -2.40 -2.94
C ALA A 48 9.32 -2.31 -4.38
N ILE A 49 10.54 -2.83 -4.57
CA ILE A 49 11.13 -3.03 -5.89
C ILE A 49 11.31 -4.53 -6.13
N SER A 50 10.93 -4.99 -7.31
CA SER A 50 11.21 -6.36 -7.76
C SER A 50 11.91 -6.36 -9.12
N ASP A 51 12.84 -7.28 -9.31
CA ASP A 51 13.50 -7.54 -10.61
C ASP A 51 12.92 -8.77 -11.33
N GLY A 52 11.74 -9.24 -10.90
CA GLY A 52 11.07 -10.44 -11.39
C GLY A 52 11.52 -11.74 -10.70
N THR A 53 12.67 -11.75 -10.01
CA THR A 53 13.13 -12.91 -9.24
C THR A 53 13.15 -12.61 -7.74
N ASP A 54 13.77 -11.50 -7.37
CA ASP A 54 13.87 -11.01 -6.00
C ASP A 54 12.91 -9.82 -5.81
N CYS A 55 12.50 -9.59 -4.56
CA CYS A 55 11.66 -8.46 -4.17
C CYS A 55 12.16 -7.89 -2.83
N VAL A 56 12.50 -6.61 -2.83
CA VAL A 56 12.97 -5.88 -1.66
C VAL A 56 11.96 -4.80 -1.30
N ILE A 57 11.50 -4.86 -0.05
CA ILE A 57 10.66 -3.85 0.55
C ILE A 57 11.53 -2.61 0.76
N MET A 58 11.06 -1.47 0.26
CA MET A 58 11.75 -0.19 0.37
C MET A 58 11.23 0.64 1.54
N GLY A 59 9.97 0.45 1.94
CA GLY A 59 9.41 1.07 3.12
C GLY A 59 8.06 0.49 3.49
N VAL A 60 7.82 0.34 4.78
CA VAL A 60 6.50 0.02 5.36
C VAL A 60 6.03 1.25 6.11
N MET A 61 4.87 1.78 5.70
CA MET A 61 4.27 3.01 6.21
C MET A 61 2.99 2.66 6.94
N GLU A 62 2.97 2.87 8.26
CA GLU A 62 1.75 2.74 9.05
C GLU A 62 1.02 4.08 9.05
N HIS A 63 -0.27 4.09 8.70
CA HIS A 63 -1.09 5.29 8.73
C HIS A 63 -1.48 5.66 10.16
N ILE A 64 -1.68 6.95 10.40
CA ILE A 64 -2.18 7.45 11.69
C ILE A 64 -3.71 7.29 11.75
N GLU A 65 -4.39 7.66 10.67
CA GLU A 65 -5.82 7.43 10.47
C GLU A 65 -6.11 5.96 10.12
N GLU A 66 -7.32 5.54 10.47
CA GLU A 66 -7.82 4.20 10.16
C GLU A 66 -8.18 4.05 8.68
N ALA A 67 -8.21 2.80 8.22
CA ALA A 67 -8.67 2.43 6.89
C ALA A 67 -10.08 2.98 6.65
N GLY A 68 -10.24 3.70 5.54
CA GLY A 68 -11.45 4.46 5.22
C GLY A 68 -11.16 5.94 5.01
N VAL A 69 -10.10 6.48 5.62
CA VAL A 69 -9.48 7.72 5.17
C VAL A 69 -8.53 7.40 4.03
N HIS A 70 -8.68 8.06 2.89
CA HIS A 70 -7.89 7.75 1.71
C HIS A 70 -6.40 8.00 1.96
N SER A 71 -5.53 7.04 1.61
CA SER A 71 -4.07 7.09 1.81
C SER A 71 -3.34 8.37 1.37
N GLY A 72 -3.93 9.14 0.45
CA GLY A 72 -3.40 10.47 0.07
C GLY A 72 -3.52 11.51 1.18
N ASP A 73 -4.59 11.41 1.95
CA ASP A 73 -5.02 12.37 2.96
C ASP A 73 -4.55 11.94 4.35
N SER A 74 -4.34 10.64 4.58
CA SER A 74 -3.83 10.10 5.85
C SER A 74 -2.39 10.51 6.12
N ALA A 75 -2.07 10.90 7.35
CA ALA A 75 -0.71 10.94 7.85
C ALA A 75 -0.14 9.52 7.94
N CYS A 76 1.19 9.37 7.79
CA CYS A 76 1.82 8.06 7.94
C CYS A 76 3.25 8.13 8.45
N CYS A 77 3.73 7.01 8.99
CA CYS A 77 4.98 6.89 9.72
C CYS A 77 5.89 5.77 9.16
N ILE A 78 7.18 6.08 9.01
CA ILE A 78 8.25 5.09 8.77
C ILE A 78 9.30 5.22 9.89
N PRO A 79 9.70 4.12 10.55
CA PRO A 79 9.08 2.79 10.49
C PRO A 79 7.67 2.78 11.11
N SER A 80 6.91 1.69 10.93
CA SER A 80 5.66 1.44 11.65
C SER A 80 5.85 1.61 13.16
N PHE A 81 4.91 2.24 13.85
CA PHE A 81 5.03 2.63 15.26
C PHE A 81 4.26 1.71 16.21
N SER A 82 3.20 1.03 15.78
CA SER A 82 2.39 0.16 16.64
C SER A 82 2.30 -1.30 16.18
N LEU A 83 2.56 -1.57 14.89
CA LEU A 83 2.45 -2.92 14.35
C LEU A 83 3.47 -3.90 14.94
N THR A 84 3.00 -5.09 15.29
CA THR A 84 3.82 -6.14 15.87
C THR A 84 4.73 -6.81 14.82
N GLN A 85 5.85 -7.39 15.26
CA GLN A 85 6.78 -8.09 14.36
C GLN A 85 6.14 -9.24 13.55
N PRO A 86 5.25 -10.08 14.12
CA PRO A 86 4.54 -11.10 13.34
C PRO A 86 3.71 -10.52 12.20
N VAL A 87 2.95 -9.44 12.45
CA VAL A 87 2.14 -8.75 11.43
C VAL A 87 3.04 -8.18 10.34
N LEU A 88 4.13 -7.52 10.72
CA LEU A 88 5.09 -6.97 9.74
C LEU A 88 5.77 -8.07 8.92
N ALA A 89 6.02 -9.24 9.50
CA ALA A 89 6.56 -10.39 8.77
C ALA A 89 5.57 -10.92 7.73
N GLU A 90 4.28 -11.00 8.09
CA GLU A 90 3.21 -11.40 7.17
C GLU A 90 3.04 -10.41 6.01
N ILE A 91 3.03 -9.10 6.29
CA ILE A 91 2.98 -8.04 5.27
C ILE A 91 4.15 -8.17 4.28
N ARG A 92 5.37 -8.40 4.78
CA ARG A 92 6.57 -8.58 3.94
C ARG A 92 6.49 -9.85 3.10
N ASP A 93 6.01 -10.94 3.66
CA ASP A 93 5.85 -12.20 2.93
C ASP A 93 4.78 -12.07 1.84
N ALA A 94 3.62 -11.50 2.16
CA ALA A 94 2.56 -11.20 1.20
C ALA A 94 3.06 -10.29 0.06
N THR A 95 3.82 -9.24 0.40
CA THR A 95 4.43 -8.33 -0.59
C THR A 95 5.31 -9.08 -1.60
N ARG A 96 6.19 -9.97 -1.13
CA ARG A 96 7.06 -10.76 -2.02
C ARG A 96 6.26 -11.73 -2.88
N LYS A 97 5.27 -12.41 -2.30
CA LYS A 97 4.37 -13.32 -3.03
C LYS A 97 3.58 -12.60 -4.12
N LEU A 98 3.06 -11.40 -3.83
CA LEU A 98 2.35 -10.56 -4.80
C LEU A 98 3.27 -10.09 -5.93
N ALA A 99 4.48 -9.63 -5.61
CA ALA A 99 5.48 -9.23 -6.60
C ALA A 99 5.76 -10.35 -7.60
N ALA A 100 6.03 -11.56 -7.09
CA ALA A 100 6.27 -12.74 -7.91
C ALA A 100 5.03 -13.14 -8.72
N ARG A 101 3.85 -13.18 -8.10
CA ARG A 101 2.62 -13.64 -8.76
C ARG A 101 2.15 -12.72 -9.88
N LEU A 102 2.42 -11.42 -9.75
CA LEU A 102 2.07 -10.37 -10.70
C LEU A 102 3.20 -10.09 -11.71
N ASN A 103 4.34 -10.80 -11.60
CA ASN A 103 5.54 -10.61 -12.45
C ASN A 103 6.02 -9.15 -12.48
N VAL A 104 6.09 -8.51 -11.31
CA VAL A 104 6.51 -7.11 -11.21
C VAL A 104 7.99 -6.98 -11.57
N ILE A 105 8.32 -6.02 -12.43
CA ILE A 105 9.68 -5.56 -12.70
C ILE A 105 9.70 -4.04 -12.52
N GLY A 106 10.48 -3.54 -11.56
CA GLY A 106 10.47 -2.15 -11.12
C GLY A 106 9.71 -1.94 -9.82
N LEU A 107 8.98 -0.83 -9.71
CA LEU A 107 8.24 -0.44 -8.50
C LEU A 107 6.86 -1.07 -8.43
N MET A 108 6.46 -1.41 -7.21
CA MET A 108 5.08 -1.64 -6.84
C MET A 108 4.77 -1.02 -5.48
N ASN A 109 3.49 -0.73 -5.29
CA ASN A 109 2.90 -0.32 -4.03
C ASN A 109 1.77 -1.28 -3.67
N ILE A 110 1.66 -1.64 -2.40
CA ILE A 110 0.58 -2.46 -1.87
C ILE A 110 -0.03 -1.71 -0.70
N GLN A 111 -1.36 -1.68 -0.65
CA GLN A 111 -2.13 -1.19 0.49
C GLN A 111 -2.71 -2.39 1.22
N PHE A 112 -2.46 -2.46 2.53
CA PHE A 112 -3.01 -3.46 3.43
C PHE A 112 -3.88 -2.78 4.49
N ALA A 113 -4.79 -3.55 5.07
CA ALA A 113 -5.47 -3.21 6.31
C ALA A 113 -5.15 -4.27 7.36
N VAL A 114 -4.84 -3.85 8.59
CA VAL A 114 -4.61 -4.73 9.73
C VAL A 114 -5.75 -4.51 10.72
N LYS A 115 -6.57 -5.55 10.93
CA LYS A 115 -7.68 -5.49 11.88
C LYS A 115 -7.44 -6.48 13.02
N VAL A 116 -7.65 -6.04 14.26
CA VAL A 116 -7.66 -6.94 15.41
C VAL A 116 -9.01 -7.63 15.47
N GLU A 117 -9.01 -8.93 15.21
CA GLU A 117 -10.19 -9.80 15.29
C GLU A 117 -10.13 -10.65 16.58
N PRO A 118 -11.21 -11.33 17.00
CA PRO A 118 -11.22 -12.15 18.22
C PRO A 118 -10.12 -13.23 18.29
N GLY A 119 -9.57 -13.63 17.14
CA GLY A 119 -8.46 -14.59 17.03
C GLY A 119 -7.06 -13.98 16.95
N GLY A 120 -6.94 -12.65 17.01
CA GLY A 120 -5.68 -11.91 16.83
C GLY A 120 -5.72 -10.95 15.64
N PRO A 121 -4.60 -10.24 15.38
CA PRO A 121 -4.48 -9.35 14.23
C PRO A 121 -4.51 -10.14 12.92
N GLN A 122 -5.28 -9.65 11.94
CA GLN A 122 -5.41 -10.22 10.60
C GLN A 122 -5.00 -9.18 9.56
N VAL A 123 -4.23 -9.63 8.56
CA VAL A 123 -3.76 -8.79 7.45
C VAL A 123 -4.66 -9.00 6.23
N TYR A 124 -5.26 -7.93 5.75
CA TYR A 124 -6.09 -7.88 4.54
C TYR A 124 -5.35 -7.11 3.45
N ILE A 125 -5.49 -7.54 2.20
CA ILE A 125 -4.96 -6.81 1.04
C ILE A 125 -6.09 -5.95 0.49
N LEU A 126 -5.87 -4.63 0.38
CA LEU A 126 -6.83 -3.69 -0.21
C LEU A 126 -6.61 -3.56 -1.72
N GLU A 127 -5.42 -3.17 -2.13
CA GLU A 127 -5.06 -3.09 -3.55
C GLU A 127 -3.56 -3.25 -3.78
N VAL A 128 -3.21 -3.59 -5.03
CA VAL A 128 -1.82 -3.61 -5.51
C VAL A 128 -1.71 -2.71 -6.73
N ASN A 129 -0.75 -1.80 -6.69
CA ASN A 129 -0.40 -0.89 -7.76
C ASN A 129 0.97 -1.28 -8.32
N PRO A 130 1.07 -2.01 -9.45
CA PRO A 130 2.34 -2.40 -10.07
C PRO A 130 3.01 -1.23 -10.81
N ARG A 131 3.21 -0.13 -10.10
CA ARG A 131 3.80 1.13 -10.56
C ARG A 131 4.33 1.91 -9.37
N ALA A 132 5.03 3.01 -9.64
CA ALA A 132 5.37 3.99 -8.61
C ALA A 132 4.10 4.59 -7.98
N SER A 133 4.12 4.70 -6.65
CA SER A 133 3.13 5.40 -5.84
C SER A 133 3.57 6.84 -5.54
N ARG A 134 2.67 7.61 -4.94
CA ARG A 134 2.97 8.97 -4.46
C ARG A 134 3.90 8.98 -3.24
N THR A 135 4.05 7.86 -2.54
CA THR A 135 4.87 7.72 -1.33
C THR A 135 6.34 7.46 -1.62
N VAL A 136 6.70 7.04 -2.84
CA VAL A 136 8.09 6.75 -3.23
C VAL A 136 9.08 7.88 -2.88
N PRO A 137 8.79 9.18 -3.12
CA PRO A 137 9.69 10.26 -2.72
C PRO A 137 9.88 10.35 -1.19
N PHE A 138 8.82 10.12 -0.42
CA PHE A 138 8.88 10.10 1.04
C PHE A 138 9.72 8.93 1.54
N VAL A 139 9.47 7.71 1.03
CA VAL A 139 10.28 6.52 1.35
C VAL A 139 11.75 6.75 1.04
N ALA A 140 12.06 7.34 -0.13
CA ALA A 140 13.45 7.62 -0.51
C ALA A 140 14.14 8.59 0.46
N LYS A 141 13.42 9.60 0.99
CA LYS A 141 13.97 10.54 1.97
C LYS A 141 14.08 9.95 3.36
N ALA A 142 13.09 9.17 3.81
CA ALA A 142 13.11 8.52 5.12
C ALA A 142 14.24 7.49 5.23
N THR A 143 14.48 6.72 4.17
CA THR A 143 15.47 5.63 4.15
C THR A 143 16.86 6.06 3.68
N GLY A 144 16.96 7.20 2.99
CA GLY A 144 18.19 7.66 2.34
C GLY A 144 18.52 6.89 1.05
N VAL A 145 17.62 6.01 0.58
CA VAL A 145 17.84 5.18 -0.61
C VAL A 145 17.18 5.82 -1.85
N PRO A 146 17.86 5.92 -3.00
CA PRO A 146 17.27 6.50 -4.22
C PRO A 146 16.32 5.51 -4.93
N VAL A 147 15.18 5.22 -4.29
CA VAL A 147 14.19 4.20 -4.68
C VAL A 147 13.82 4.25 -6.17
N ALA A 148 13.40 5.42 -6.67
CA ALA A 148 13.03 5.57 -8.08
C ALA A 148 14.19 5.31 -9.04
N GLY A 149 15.41 5.76 -8.70
CA GLY A 149 16.59 5.54 -9.53
C GLY A 149 17.01 4.07 -9.60
N LEU A 150 16.86 3.34 -8.49
CA LEU A 150 17.11 1.89 -8.44
C LEU A 150 16.09 1.13 -9.28
N ALA A 151 14.80 1.45 -9.13
CA ALA A 151 13.74 0.83 -9.90
C ALA A 151 13.91 1.04 -11.41
N THR A 152 14.35 2.23 -11.84
CA THR A 152 14.68 2.50 -13.25
C THR A 152 15.80 1.61 -13.76
N LYS A 153 16.85 1.39 -12.97
CA LYS A 153 17.93 0.47 -13.34
C LYS A 153 17.45 -0.97 -13.43
N VAL A 154 16.53 -1.37 -12.54
CA VAL A 154 15.88 -2.69 -12.61
C VAL A 154 15.06 -2.85 -13.88
N MET A 155 14.23 -1.86 -14.23
CA MET A 155 13.48 -1.86 -15.49
C MET A 155 14.39 -1.84 -16.72
N ALA A 156 15.62 -1.34 -16.60
CA ALA A 156 16.64 -1.38 -17.65
C ALA A 156 17.44 -2.69 -17.71
N GLY A 157 17.11 -3.68 -16.87
CA GLY A 157 17.67 -5.03 -16.91
C GLY A 157 18.71 -5.36 -15.85
N MET A 158 19.00 -4.45 -14.90
CA MET A 158 19.86 -4.78 -13.76
C MET A 158 19.09 -5.55 -12.69
N THR A 159 19.73 -6.52 -12.05
CA THR A 159 19.17 -7.22 -10.89
C THR A 159 19.35 -6.42 -9.60
N LEU A 160 18.51 -6.68 -8.61
CA LEU A 160 18.64 -6.10 -7.26
C LEU A 160 19.99 -6.46 -6.62
N LYS A 161 20.50 -7.66 -6.89
CA LYS A 161 21.82 -8.13 -6.44
C LYS A 161 22.96 -7.33 -7.06
N GLU A 162 22.94 -7.06 -8.37
CA GLU A 162 23.95 -6.22 -9.04
C GLU A 162 23.93 -4.77 -8.52
N LEU A 163 22.76 -4.30 -8.10
CA LEU A 163 22.58 -2.98 -7.50
C LEU A 163 22.96 -2.94 -6.01
N GLY A 164 23.26 -4.07 -5.39
CA GLY A 164 23.60 -4.17 -3.96
C GLY A 164 22.41 -3.95 -3.02
N ILE A 165 21.18 -4.08 -3.52
CA ILE A 165 19.94 -3.90 -2.75
C ILE A 165 19.36 -5.28 -2.46
N THR A 166 19.76 -5.86 -1.34
CA THR A 166 19.35 -7.23 -0.95
C THR A 166 18.55 -7.27 0.35
N THR A 167 18.48 -6.14 1.06
CA THR A 167 17.82 -6.03 2.37
C THR A 167 16.99 -4.76 2.44
N GLU A 168 15.92 -4.81 3.23
CA GLU A 168 15.08 -3.64 3.53
C GLU A 168 15.89 -2.56 4.26
N PRO A 169 15.84 -1.30 3.80
CA PRO A 169 16.50 -0.20 4.48
C PRO A 169 15.63 0.32 5.64
N ILE A 170 15.92 -0.11 6.86
CA ILE A 170 15.19 0.34 8.06
C ILE A 170 15.90 1.59 8.64
N PRO A 171 15.26 2.78 8.63
CA PRO A 171 15.88 3.99 9.15
C PRO A 171 15.97 4.00 10.67
N ARG A 172 16.93 4.75 11.21
CA ARG A 172 17.13 4.91 12.67
C ARG A 172 16.20 5.95 13.31
N HIS A 173 15.68 6.86 12.49
CA HIS A 173 14.79 7.94 12.93
C HIS A 173 13.38 7.66 12.42
N VAL A 174 12.41 8.17 13.17
CA VAL A 174 11.02 8.21 12.74
C VAL A 174 10.85 9.36 11.75
N SER A 175 10.25 9.08 10.60
CA SER A 175 9.85 10.05 9.58
C SER A 175 8.34 10.01 9.46
N ILE A 176 7.70 11.19 9.47
CA ILE A 176 6.24 11.33 9.38
C ILE A 176 5.90 12.15 8.14
N LYS A 177 4.93 11.68 7.36
CA LYS A 177 4.29 12.41 6.26
C LYS A 177 2.95 12.93 6.74
N GLU A 178 2.62 14.17 6.42
CA GLU A 178 1.32 14.80 6.66
C GLU A 178 0.77 15.38 5.36
N SER A 179 -0.55 15.42 5.21
CA SER A 179 -1.26 16.04 4.09
C SER A 179 -1.55 17.52 4.36
N VAL A 180 -1.81 18.28 3.29
CA VAL A 180 -2.28 19.66 3.37
C VAL A 180 -3.56 19.77 2.56
N PHE A 181 -4.60 20.33 3.18
CA PHE A 181 -5.92 20.46 2.56
C PHE A 181 -6.08 21.85 1.93
N PRO A 182 -6.74 21.95 0.75
CA PRO A 182 -6.98 23.22 0.04
C PRO A 182 -8.00 24.13 0.74
#